data_AF-A0A5K0XNX0-F1
#
_entry.id   AF-A0A5K0XNX0-F1
#
_cell.length_a   1.000
_cell.length_b   1.000
_cell.length_c   1.000
_cell.angle_alpha   90.00
_cell.angle_beta   90.00
_cell.angle_gamma   90.00
#
_symmetry.space_group_name_H-M   'P 1'
#
loop_
_entity.id
_entity.type
_entity.pdbx_description
1 polymer ?
#
loop_
_entity_poly.entity_id
_entity_poly.type
_entity_poly.pdbx_seq_one_letter_code
_entity_poly.pdbx_strand_id
1 'polypeptide(L)' 'KAIVKKENLLPANPDILEGIDDLIQLSYLNEPSVLHNLHYRYLRDLIY' A
#
# COMPACT_ATOMS: atom_id res chain seq x y z
N LYS A 1 -3.18 -22.69 11.84
CA LYS A 1 -3.77 -21.33 11.75
C LYS A 1 -2.76 -20.36 12.33
N ALA A 2 -2.08 -19.55 11.52
CA ALA A 2 -1.12 -18.58 12.05
C ALA A 2 -1.90 -17.48 12.77
N ILE A 3 -1.56 -17.21 14.03
CA ILE A 3 -2.14 -16.12 14.81
C ILE A 3 -1.17 -14.95 14.70
N VAL A 4 -1.63 -13.86 14.10
CA VAL A 4 -0.85 -12.62 13.99
C VAL A 4 -1.10 -11.79 15.24
N LYS A 5 -0.03 -11.25 15.83
CA LYS A 5 -0.16 -10.32 16.95
C LYS A 5 -0.70 -8.99 16.47
N LYS A 6 -1.54 -8.34 17.29
CA LYS A 6 -2.15 -7.04 16.96
C LYS A 6 -1.09 -5.96 16.66
N GLU A 7 0.04 -6.00 17.34
CA GLU A 7 1.19 -5.10 17.13
C GLU A 7 1.83 -5.21 15.74
N ASN A 8 1.63 -6.33 15.04
CA ASN A 8 2.12 -6.52 13.67
C ASN A 8 1.09 -6.10 12.60
N LEU A 9 -0.11 -5.67 13.01
CA LEU A 9 -1.13 -5.20 12.07
C LEU A 9 -0.86 -3.75 11.72
N LEU A 10 -0.68 -3.50 10.43
CA LEU A 10 -0.50 -2.16 9.88
C LEU A 10 -1.81 -1.68 9.23
N PRO A 11 -2.13 -0.38 9.30
CA PRO A 11 -3.30 0.18 8.63
C PRO A 11 -3.12 0.17 7.11
N ALA A 12 -4.22 -0.04 6.40
CA ALA A 12 -4.30 0.04 4.95
C ALA A 12 -4.77 1.44 4.51
N ASN A 13 -4.30 1.89 3.36
CA ASN A 13 -4.80 3.10 2.73
C ASN A 13 -6.21 2.89 2.16
N PRO A 14 -7.05 3.95 2.12
CA PRO A 14 -8.35 3.89 1.46
C PRO A 14 -8.19 3.73 -0.05
N ASP A 15 -9.15 3.06 -0.69
CA ASP A 15 -9.13 2.71 -2.12
C ASP A 15 -8.96 3.93 -3.06
N ILE A 16 -9.38 5.12 -2.62
CA ILE A 16 -9.20 6.37 -3.39
C ILE A 16 -7.72 6.76 -3.59
N LEU A 17 -6.81 6.19 -2.78
CA LEU A 17 -5.36 6.41 -2.89
C LEU A 17 -4.65 5.29 -3.66
N GLU A 18 -5.38 4.35 -4.29
CA GLU A 18 -4.77 3.35 -5.16
C GLU A 18 -4.22 3.98 -6.44
N GLY A 19 -2.97 3.64 -6.76
CA GLY A 19 -2.34 4.07 -8.00
C GLY A 19 -1.94 5.54 -8.02
N ILE A 20 -1.79 6.20 -6.87
CA ILE A 20 -1.24 7.56 -6.82
C ILE A 20 0.22 7.57 -7.32
N ASP A 21 0.61 8.65 -8.00
CA ASP A 21 1.96 8.84 -8.53
C ASP A 21 2.96 9.16 -7.41
N ASP A 22 2.58 10.05 -6.51
CA ASP A 22 3.43 10.48 -5.42
C ASP A 22 3.11 9.71 -4.13
N LEU A 23 3.93 8.70 -3.85
CA LEU A 23 3.77 7.80 -2.71
C LEU A 23 3.75 8.53 -1.35
N ILE A 24 4.32 9.73 -1.23
CA ILE A 24 4.31 10.47 0.04
C ILE A 24 2.91 10.97 0.42
N GLN A 25 1.96 10.95 -0.53
CA GLN A 25 0.57 11.36 -0.31
C GLN A 25 -0.30 10.23 0.25
N LEU A 26 0.25 9.02 0.46
CA LEU A 26 -0.45 7.96 1.19
C LEU A 26 -0.77 8.42 2.62
N SER A 27 -2.00 8.15 3.07
CA SER A 27 -2.41 8.41 4.46
C SER A 27 -1.63 7.57 5.46
N TYR A 28 -1.29 6.33 5.06
CA TYR A 28 -0.45 5.43 5.82
C TYR A 28 0.78 5.05 5.00
N LEU A 29 1.91 5.66 5.34
CA LEU A 29 3.19 5.40 4.69
C LEU A 29 3.92 4.27 5.42
N ASN A 30 3.56 3.03 5.09
CA ASN A 30 4.19 1.81 5.62
C ASN A 30 4.61 0.88 4.48
N GLU A 31 5.52 -0.06 4.77
CA GLU A 31 6.08 -1.00 3.79
C GLU A 31 4.99 -1.73 2.96
N PRO A 32 3.95 -2.37 3.56
CA PRO A 32 2.94 -3.05 2.76
C PRO A 32 2.09 -2.11 1.91
N SER A 33 1.87 -0.86 2.36
CA SER A 33 1.14 0.13 1.56
C SER A 33 1.92 0.57 0.32
N VAL A 34 3.22 0.80 0.46
CA VAL A 34 4.11 1.13 -0.67
C VAL A 34 4.17 -0.05 -1.63
N LEU A 35 4.38 -1.27 -1.12
CA LEU A 35 4.42 -2.49 -1.93
C LEU A 35 3.10 -2.69 -2.70
N HIS A 36 1.96 -2.52 -2.03
CA HIS A 36 0.65 -2.62 -2.64
C HIS A 36 0.47 -1.59 -3.77
N ASN A 37 0.79 -0.31 -3.54
CA ASN A 37 0.64 0.72 -4.56
C ASN A 37 1.54 0.46 -5.77
N LEU A 38 2.81 0.08 -5.55
CA LEU A 38 3.73 -0.28 -6.63
C LEU A 38 3.23 -1.48 -7.44
N HIS A 39 2.71 -2.51 -6.76
CA HIS A 39 2.13 -3.68 -7.44
C HIS A 39 0.91 -3.30 -8.27
N TYR A 40 0.01 -2.48 -7.71
CA TYR A 40 -1.17 -1.98 -8.40
C TYR A 40 -0.82 -1.19 -9.66
N ARG A 41 0.15 -0.28 -9.55
CA ARG A 41 0.69 0.50 -10.66
C ARG A 41 1.33 -0.38 -11.72
N TYR A 42 2.16 -1.34 -11.31
CA TYR A 42 2.82 -2.28 -12.23
C TYR A 42 1.82 -3.09 -13.05
N LEU A 43 0.74 -3.59 -12.43
CA LEU A 43 -0.33 -4.32 -13.13
C LEU A 43 -1.12 -3.46 -14.14
N ARG A 44 -0.94 -2.14 -14.10
CA ARG A 44 -1.58 -1.16 -15.00
C ARG A 44 -0.57 -0.48 -15.93
N ASP A 45 0.63 -1.03 -16.06
CA ASP A 45 1.74 -0.48 -16.84
C ASP A 45 2.16 0.96 -16.41
N LEU A 46 1.88 1.34 -15.16
CA LEU A 46 2.24 2.63 -14.56
C LEU A 46 3.59 2.55 -13.83
N ILE A 47 4.68 2.34 -14.57
CA ILE A 47 6.00 1.99 -14.00
C ILE A 47 6.82 3.16 -13.40
N TYR A 48 6.29 4.38 -13.42
CA TYR A 48 6.95 5.60 -12.93
C TYR A 48 6.21 6.22 -11.77
#